data_AF-A0A443SSH4-F1
#
_entry.id   AF-A0A443SSH4-F1
#
_cell.length_a   1.000
_cell.length_b   1.000
_cell.length_c   1.000
_cell.angle_alpha   90.00
_cell.angle_beta   90.00
_cell.angle_gamma   90.00
#
_symmetry.space_group_name_H-M   'P 1'
#
loop_
_entity.id
_entity.type
_entity.pdbx_description
1 polymer ?
#
loop_
_entity_poly.entity_id
_entity_poly.type
_entity_poly.pdbx_seq_one_letter_code
_entity_poly.pdbx_strand_id
1 'polypeptide(L)'
;MSNTRTEMMALLFRVVILGAFGYFGVKYIVDIIDPTLKQKKEAQEKAERILARIGVSNLKLQLTEYELSIAAQLVDPQSIDVSWSDIAGLNDIIEDIKATIILPLRTPELFTKSKLHQAPKGVLLHGPPGCGKTMIAKATAKEAGARFINLEVPALTDKWYGESQKLAAAVFTLALKLQPCIIF
;
A
#
# COMPACT_ATOMS: atom_id res chain seq x y z
N MET A 1 -54.36 -36.48 -12.58
CA MET A 1 -53.04 -36.46 -11.89
C MET A 1 -52.00 -35.55 -12.55
N SER A 2 -52.19 -35.06 -13.78
CA SER A 2 -51.25 -34.13 -14.46
C SER A 2 -51.31 -32.70 -13.89
N ASN A 3 -52.50 -32.12 -13.70
CA ASN A 3 -52.66 -30.72 -13.25
C ASN A 3 -52.00 -30.42 -11.91
N THR A 4 -52.05 -31.34 -10.95
CA THR A 4 -51.48 -31.14 -9.60
C THR A 4 -49.95 -31.08 -9.63
N ARG A 5 -49.29 -31.79 -10.56
CA ARG A 5 -47.83 -31.71 -10.76
C ARG A 5 -47.44 -30.37 -11.41
N THR A 6 -48.24 -29.88 -12.35
CA THR A 6 -48.02 -28.60 -13.02
C THR A 6 -48.19 -27.42 -12.05
N GLU A 7 -49.20 -27.45 -11.18
CA GLU A 7 -49.42 -26.43 -10.15
C GLU A 7 -48.31 -26.42 -9.10
N MET A 8 -47.83 -27.58 -8.68
CA MET A 8 -46.71 -27.71 -7.75
C MET A 8 -45.40 -27.16 -8.34
N MET A 9 -45.14 -27.42 -9.62
CA MET A 9 -43.98 -26.86 -10.33
C MET A 9 -44.09 -25.34 -10.49
N ALA A 10 -45.30 -24.82 -10.75
CA ALA A 10 -45.53 -23.38 -10.81
C ALA A 10 -45.33 -22.69 -9.44
N LEU A 11 -45.76 -23.33 -8.35
CA LEU A 11 -45.53 -22.85 -6.98
C LEU A 11 -44.03 -22.83 -6.62
N LEU A 12 -43.30 -23.91 -6.93
CA LEU A 12 -41.86 -23.97 -6.72
C LEU A 12 -41.13 -22.87 -7.50
N PHE A 13 -41.51 -22.64 -8.77
CA PHE A 13 -40.91 -21.59 -9.59
C PHE A 13 -41.15 -20.19 -8.99
N ARG A 14 -42.36 -19.92 -8.48
CA ARG A 14 -42.68 -18.65 -7.81
C ARG A 14 -41.88 -18.42 -6.53
N VAL A 15 -41.71 -19.46 -5.70
CA VAL A 15 -40.92 -19.37 -4.46
C VAL A 15 -39.45 -19.12 -4.77
N VAL A 16 -38.90 -19.78 -5.79
CA VAL A 16 -37.52 -19.56 -6.24
C VAL A 16 -37.33 -18.14 -6.77
N ILE A 17 -38.27 -17.64 -7.57
CA ILE A 17 -38.23 -16.26 -8.09
C ILE A 17 -38.27 -15.24 -6.94
N LEU A 18 -39.21 -15.38 -6.00
CA LEU A 18 -39.35 -14.48 -4.85
C LEU A 18 -38.11 -14.49 -3.96
N GLY A 19 -37.55 -15.67 -3.70
CA GLY A 19 -36.29 -15.82 -2.95
C GLY A 19 -35.10 -15.18 -3.66
N ALA A 20 -34.99 -15.36 -4.97
CA ALA A 20 -33.93 -14.74 -5.77
C ALA A 20 -34.05 -13.21 -5.77
N PHE A 21 -35.24 -12.66 -6.03
CA PHE A 21 -35.47 -11.21 -5.99
C PHE A 21 -35.19 -10.62 -4.59
N GLY A 22 -35.59 -11.31 -3.52
CA GLY A 22 -35.28 -10.90 -2.15
C GLY A 22 -33.78 -10.87 -1.86
N TYR A 23 -33.05 -11.93 -2.24
CA TYR A 23 -31.60 -12.00 -2.07
C TYR A 23 -30.87 -10.90 -2.85
N PHE A 24 -31.22 -10.70 -4.13
CA PHE A 24 -30.62 -9.65 -4.96
C PHE A 24 -30.97 -8.26 -4.44
N GLY A 25 -32.20 -8.04 -3.96
CA GLY A 25 -32.62 -6.78 -3.35
C GLY A 25 -31.82 -6.44 -2.09
N VAL A 26 -31.68 -7.40 -1.17
CA VAL A 26 -30.87 -7.23 0.05
C VAL A 26 -29.40 -6.97 -0.32
N LYS A 27 -28.84 -7.77 -1.24
CA LYS A 27 -27.46 -7.59 -1.70
C LYS A 27 -27.23 -6.20 -2.31
N TYR A 28 -28.16 -5.72 -3.15
CA TYR A 28 -28.09 -4.40 -3.77
C TYR A 28 -28.16 -3.28 -2.74
N ILE A 29 -29.00 -3.42 -1.71
CA ILE A 29 -29.10 -2.47 -0.60
C ILE A 29 -27.80 -2.45 0.22
N VAL A 30 -27.23 -3.62 0.54
CA VAL A 30 -25.94 -3.72 1.25
C VAL A 30 -24.82 -3.07 0.44
N ASP A 31 -24.76 -3.30 -0.87
CA ASP A 31 -23.75 -2.72 -1.75
C ASP A 31 -23.85 -1.18 -1.86
N ILE A 32 -25.05 -0.61 -1.69
CA ILE A 32 -25.28 0.85 -1.68
C ILE A 32 -24.94 1.47 -0.31
N ILE A 33 -25.26 0.79 0.79
CA ILE A 33 -25.10 1.32 2.14
C ILE A 33 -23.63 1.28 2.57
N ASP A 34 -22.87 0.24 2.22
CA ASP A 34 -21.47 0.08 2.64
C ASP A 34 -20.49 -0.05 1.45
N PRO A 35 -20.23 1.03 0.69
CA PRO A 35 -19.19 1.04 -0.34
C PRO A 35 -17.77 0.82 0.23
N THR A 36 -17.60 0.99 1.54
CA THR A 36 -16.35 0.82 2.29
C THR A 36 -15.85 -0.63 2.31
N LEU A 37 -16.75 -1.61 2.39
CA LEU A 37 -16.39 -3.04 2.41
C LEU A 37 -15.76 -3.48 1.10
N LYS A 38 -16.30 -3.01 -0.03
CA LYS A 38 -15.76 -3.28 -1.37
C LYS A 38 -14.38 -2.64 -1.54
N GLN A 39 -14.23 -1.37 -1.17
CA GLN A 39 -12.94 -0.68 -1.21
C GLN A 39 -11.87 -1.35 -0.35
N LYS A 40 -12.24 -1.83 0.85
CA LYS A 40 -11.33 -2.57 1.73
C LYS A 40 -10.86 -3.87 1.10
N LYS A 41 -11.77 -4.62 0.48
CA LYS A 41 -11.45 -5.88 -0.20
C LYS A 41 -10.55 -5.65 -1.42
N GLU A 42 -10.83 -4.63 -2.22
CA GLU A 42 -9.98 -4.24 -3.36
C GLU A 42 -8.58 -3.80 -2.92
N ALA A 43 -8.49 -3.03 -1.83
CA ALA A 43 -7.20 -2.62 -1.26
C ALA A 43 -6.40 -3.83 -0.75
N GLN A 44 -7.06 -4.80 -0.10
CA GLN A 44 -6.43 -6.04 0.35
C GLN A 44 -5.93 -6.88 -0.84
N GLU A 45 -6.76 -7.07 -1.86
CA GLU A 45 -6.35 -7.79 -3.07
C GLU A 45 -5.16 -7.12 -3.77
N LYS A 46 -5.16 -5.78 -3.84
CA LYS A 46 -4.04 -5.00 -4.39
C LYS A 46 -2.76 -5.19 -3.57
N ALA A 47 -2.87 -5.09 -2.24
CA ALA A 47 -1.75 -5.33 -1.33
C ALA A 47 -1.17 -6.73 -1.51
N GLU A 48 -2.03 -7.75 -1.62
CA GLU A 48 -1.60 -9.14 -1.83
C GLU A 48 -0.86 -9.33 -3.15
N ARG A 49 -1.37 -8.75 -4.24
CA ARG A 49 -0.70 -8.80 -5.55
C ARG A 49 0.69 -8.16 -5.49
N ILE A 50 0.81 -7.01 -4.82
CA ILE A 50 2.08 -6.29 -4.68
C ILE A 50 3.05 -7.11 -3.82
N LEU A 51 2.60 -7.63 -2.67
CA LEU A 51 3.45 -8.47 -1.80
C LEU A 51 3.93 -9.75 -2.50
N ALA A 52 3.09 -10.36 -3.34
CA ALA A 52 3.46 -11.50 -4.16
C ALA A 52 4.54 -11.13 -5.20
N ARG A 53 4.40 -9.98 -5.87
CA ARG A 53 5.41 -9.49 -6.84
C ARG A 53 6.75 -9.16 -6.19
N ILE A 54 6.73 -8.62 -4.98
CA ILE A 54 7.95 -8.27 -4.23
C ILE A 54 8.62 -9.55 -3.65
N GLY A 55 7.99 -10.73 -3.78
CA GLY A 55 8.54 -11.99 -3.29
C GLY A 55 8.49 -12.15 -1.77
N VAL A 56 7.59 -11.42 -1.10
CA VAL A 56 7.48 -11.37 0.37
C VAL A 56 6.21 -12.06 0.87
N SER A 57 5.80 -13.13 0.19
CA SER A 57 4.59 -13.91 0.51
C SER A 57 4.62 -14.48 1.93
N ASN A 58 5.81 -14.78 2.46
CA ASN A 58 6.01 -15.33 3.80
C ASN A 58 5.57 -14.37 4.92
N LEU A 59 5.59 -13.06 4.67
CA LEU A 59 5.18 -12.07 5.66
C LEU A 59 3.67 -11.97 5.82
N LYS A 60 2.88 -12.45 4.85
CA LYS A 60 1.41 -12.32 4.87
C LYS A 60 0.79 -12.86 6.16
N LEU A 61 1.34 -13.96 6.70
CA LEU A 61 0.87 -14.60 7.93
C LEU A 61 1.22 -13.80 9.21
N GLN A 62 2.10 -12.82 9.11
CA GLN A 62 2.61 -12.01 10.22
C GLN A 62 2.14 -10.55 10.17
N LEU A 63 1.34 -10.18 9.15
CA LEU A 63 0.84 -8.81 9.00
C LEU A 63 -0.50 -8.64 9.71
N THR A 64 -0.59 -7.57 10.46
CA THR A 64 -1.86 -7.10 11.05
C THR A 64 -2.76 -6.50 9.97
N GLU A 65 -4.04 -6.35 10.29
CA GLU A 65 -5.01 -5.73 9.38
C GLU A 65 -4.61 -4.31 8.96
N TYR A 66 -4.08 -3.52 9.89
CA TYR A 66 -3.58 -2.17 9.61
C TYR A 66 -2.39 -2.20 8.66
N GLU A 67 -1.42 -3.09 8.88
CA GLU A 67 -0.26 -3.21 7.99
C GLU A 67 -0.67 -3.68 6.59
N LEU A 68 -1.64 -4.59 6.47
CA LEU A 68 -2.22 -5.00 5.18
C LEU A 68 -2.86 -3.81 4.45
N SER A 69 -3.54 -2.93 5.17
CA SER A 69 -4.14 -1.72 4.58
C SER A 69 -3.09 -0.73 4.06
N ILE A 70 -1.96 -0.59 4.75
CA ILE A 70 -0.83 0.24 4.32
C ILE A 70 -0.06 -0.42 3.18
N ALA A 71 0.03 -1.75 3.16
CA ALA A 71 0.69 -2.49 2.08
C ALA A 71 0.04 -2.24 0.71
N ALA A 72 -1.22 -1.79 0.66
CA ALA A 72 -1.86 -1.33 -0.59
C ALA A 72 -1.24 -0.06 -1.19
N GLN A 73 -0.49 0.70 -0.38
CA GLN A 73 0.23 1.93 -0.75
C GLN A 73 1.71 1.67 -1.09
N LEU A 74 2.15 0.42 -1.04
CA LEU A 74 3.46 0.04 -1.56
C LEU A 74 3.49 0.28 -3.08
N VAL A 75 4.60 0.85 -3.54
CA VAL A 75 4.87 1.01 -4.96
C VAL A 75 5.69 -0.19 -5.43
N ASP A 76 5.25 -0.79 -6.54
CA ASP A 76 5.98 -1.87 -7.19
C ASP A 76 7.33 -1.34 -7.69
N PRO A 77 8.48 -1.91 -7.28
CA PRO A 77 9.79 -1.46 -7.75
C PRO A 77 9.91 -1.42 -9.29
N GLN A 78 9.23 -2.32 -9.99
CA GLN A 78 9.23 -2.38 -11.45
C GLN A 78 8.42 -1.25 -12.09
N SER A 79 7.50 -0.63 -11.35
CA SER A 79 6.71 0.51 -11.83
C SER A 79 7.41 1.86 -11.67
N ILE A 80 8.60 1.88 -11.04
CA ILE A 80 9.40 3.08 -10.89
C ILE A 80 10.27 3.25 -12.14
N ASP A 81 9.77 4.01 -13.11
CA ASP A 81 10.46 4.24 -14.39
C ASP A 81 11.51 5.37 -14.34
N VAL A 82 11.67 6.02 -13.18
CA VAL A 82 12.57 7.17 -13.01
C VAL A 82 13.92 6.73 -12.46
N SER A 83 15.00 7.25 -13.05
CA SER A 83 16.39 7.12 -12.63
C SER A 83 17.01 8.50 -12.35
N TRP A 84 18.19 8.56 -11.73
CA TRP A 84 18.87 9.85 -11.54
C TRP A 84 19.32 10.50 -12.84
N SER A 85 19.57 9.72 -13.90
CA SER A 85 19.87 10.27 -15.22
C SER A 85 18.72 11.08 -15.82
N ASP A 86 17.49 10.85 -15.35
CA ASP A 86 16.31 11.60 -15.80
C ASP A 86 16.13 12.93 -15.07
N ILE A 87 16.98 13.24 -14.08
CA ILE A 87 16.89 14.43 -13.24
C ILE A 87 18.02 15.39 -13.60
N ALA A 88 17.68 16.50 -14.25
CA ALA A 88 18.64 17.54 -14.62
C ALA A 88 18.76 18.64 -13.55
N GLY A 89 19.99 19.14 -13.33
CA GLY A 89 20.25 20.35 -12.53
C GLY A 89 20.21 20.18 -11.01
N LEU A 90 20.11 18.94 -10.50
CA LEU A 90 20.09 18.64 -9.06
C LEU A 90 21.25 17.71 -8.63
N ASN A 91 22.38 17.77 -9.34
CA ASN A 91 23.52 16.87 -9.13
C ASN A 91 24.05 16.94 -7.69
N ASP A 92 24.22 18.14 -7.14
CA ASP A 92 24.71 18.34 -5.77
C ASP A 92 23.79 17.66 -4.75
N ILE A 93 22.47 17.79 -4.92
CA ILE A 93 21.47 17.16 -4.04
C ILE A 93 21.51 15.63 -4.20
N ILE A 94 21.71 15.13 -5.42
CA ILE A 94 21.83 13.70 -5.70
C ILE A 94 23.08 13.13 -5.02
N GLU A 95 24.20 13.86 -5.01
CA GLU A 95 25.42 13.48 -4.29
C GLU A 95 25.21 13.48 -2.78
N ASP A 96 24.55 14.50 -2.22
CA ASP A 96 24.20 14.56 -0.80
C ASP A 96 23.31 13.38 -0.39
N ILE A 97 22.28 13.08 -1.18
CA ILE A 97 21.39 11.94 -0.95
C ILE A 97 22.15 10.62 -1.03
N LYS A 98 23.11 10.47 -1.96
CA LYS A 98 23.95 9.28 -2.05
C LYS A 98 24.76 9.06 -0.78
N ALA A 99 25.43 10.10 -0.29
CA ALA A 99 26.24 10.04 0.92
C ALA A 99 25.38 9.79 2.17
N THR A 100 24.17 10.34 2.18
CA THR A 100 23.34 10.41 3.39
C THR A 100 22.37 9.24 3.51
N ILE A 101 21.84 8.70 2.40
CA ILE A 101 20.87 7.59 2.39
C ILE A 101 21.49 6.30 1.88
N ILE A 102 22.17 6.32 0.73
CA ILE A 102 22.59 5.10 0.04
C ILE A 102 23.82 4.49 0.69
N LEU A 103 24.78 5.32 1.11
CA LEU A 103 26.00 4.84 1.76
C LEU A 103 25.71 4.07 3.07
N PRO A 104 24.84 4.56 3.99
CA PRO A 104 24.44 3.77 5.15
C PRO A 104 23.72 2.46 4.82
N LEU A 105 22.90 2.44 3.76
CA LEU A 105 22.18 1.23 3.33
C LEU A 105 23.12 0.17 2.74
N ARG A 106 24.15 0.59 1.99
CA ARG A 106 25.12 -0.33 1.38
C ARG A 106 26.19 -0.81 2.36
N THR A 107 26.63 0.04 3.29
CA THR A 107 27.73 -0.28 4.21
C THR A 107 27.35 -0.02 5.67
N PRO A 108 26.37 -0.75 6.23
CA PRO A 108 25.86 -0.52 7.59
C PRO A 108 26.91 -0.73 8.68
N GLU A 109 27.95 -1.52 8.42
CA GLU A 109 29.03 -1.78 9.39
C GLU A 109 29.83 -0.53 9.79
N LEU A 110 30.02 0.40 8.85
CA LEU A 110 30.78 1.64 9.11
C LEU A 110 30.02 2.60 10.04
N PHE A 111 28.69 2.58 9.95
CA PHE A 111 27.82 3.49 10.71
C PHE A 111 27.43 2.91 12.08
N THR A 112 27.30 1.59 12.20
CA THR A 112 26.98 0.94 13.49
C THR A 112 28.11 1.07 14.52
N LYS A 113 29.37 1.10 14.06
CA LYS A 113 30.56 1.16 14.93
C LYS A 113 31.01 2.58 15.27
N SER A 114 30.54 3.59 14.52
CA SER A 114 30.96 4.98 14.68
C SER A 114 29.94 5.76 15.53
N LYS A 115 30.41 6.48 16.55
CA LYS A 115 29.56 7.44 17.29
C LYS A 115 29.35 8.75 16.53
N LEU A 116 30.19 9.02 15.52
CA LEU A 116 30.21 10.27 14.77
C LEU A 116 29.38 10.20 13.48
N HIS A 117 29.35 9.03 12.83
CA HIS A 117 28.63 8.83 11.56
C HIS A 117 27.42 7.93 11.80
N GLN A 118 26.24 8.55 11.91
CA GLN A 118 24.96 7.86 12.00
C GLN A 118 24.13 8.14 10.75
N ALA A 119 23.33 7.16 10.34
CA ALA A 119 22.34 7.39 9.30
C ALA A 119 21.35 8.46 9.78
N PRO A 120 20.97 9.42 8.92
CA PRO A 120 19.94 10.39 9.24
C PRO A 120 18.61 9.67 9.55
N LYS A 121 17.82 10.23 10.47
CA LYS A 121 16.48 9.68 10.78
C LYS A 121 15.44 9.98 9.70
N GLY A 122 15.69 11.00 8.88
CA GLY A 122 14.81 11.42 7.80
C GLY A 122 15.45 12.52 6.97
N VAL A 123 14.95 12.71 5.77
CA VAL A 123 15.38 13.74 4.83
C VAL A 123 14.17 14.58 4.44
N LEU A 124 14.32 15.91 4.49
CA LEU A 124 13.29 16.85 4.09
C LEU A 124 13.65 17.46 2.74
N LEU A 125 12.85 17.17 1.72
CA LEU A 125 12.95 17.80 0.41
C LEU A 125 11.96 18.95 0.33
N HIS A 126 12.44 20.20 0.31
CA HIS A 126 11.61 21.40 0.24
C HIS A 126 11.84 22.20 -1.05
N GLY A 127 10.89 23.06 -1.39
CA GLY A 127 10.97 23.95 -2.56
C GLY A 127 9.61 24.15 -3.24
N PRO A 128 9.51 24.99 -4.28
CA PRO A 128 8.25 25.24 -4.98
C PRO A 128 7.69 23.97 -5.66
N PRO A 129 6.37 23.89 -5.92
CA PRO A 129 5.80 22.77 -6.66
C PRO A 129 6.45 22.67 -8.05
N GLY A 130 6.63 21.43 -8.55
CA GLY A 130 7.25 21.20 -9.86
C GLY A 130 8.77 20.97 -9.86
N CYS A 131 9.49 21.17 -8.76
CA CYS A 131 10.95 20.95 -8.69
C CYS A 131 11.38 19.47 -8.56
N GLY A 132 10.55 18.49 -8.94
CA GLY A 132 10.96 17.08 -8.97
C GLY A 132 11.18 16.38 -7.62
N LYS A 133 10.69 16.91 -6.49
CA LYS A 133 10.84 16.29 -5.14
C LYS A 133 10.38 14.83 -5.07
N THR A 134 9.20 14.53 -5.61
CA THR A 134 8.70 13.15 -5.66
C THR A 134 9.49 12.29 -6.65
N MET A 135 10.02 12.90 -7.71
CA MET A 135 10.81 12.21 -8.73
C MET A 135 12.17 11.77 -8.16
N ILE A 136 12.87 12.64 -7.43
CA ILE A 136 14.13 12.31 -6.78
C ILE A 136 13.96 11.27 -5.67
N ALA A 137 12.86 11.32 -4.90
CA ALA A 137 12.54 10.30 -3.89
C ALA A 137 12.35 8.91 -4.53
N LYS A 138 11.58 8.83 -5.63
CA LYS A 138 11.38 7.58 -6.38
C LYS A 138 12.67 7.05 -6.99
N ALA A 139 13.46 7.91 -7.64
CA ALA A 139 14.75 7.54 -8.21
C ALA A 139 15.71 7.01 -7.13
N THR A 140 15.74 7.66 -5.97
CA THR A 140 16.56 7.22 -4.83
C THR A 140 16.15 5.84 -4.33
N ALA A 141 14.85 5.55 -4.25
CA ALA A 141 14.37 4.22 -3.85
C ALA A 141 14.80 3.13 -4.84
N LYS A 142 14.73 3.42 -6.15
CA LYS A 142 15.19 2.51 -7.21
C LYS A 142 16.68 2.24 -7.11
N GLU A 143 17.50 3.28 -6.97
CA GLU A 143 18.97 3.19 -6.86
C GLU A 143 19.45 2.52 -5.56
N ALA A 144 18.70 2.71 -4.48
CA ALA A 144 18.94 2.05 -3.20
C ALA A 144 18.51 0.57 -3.20
N GLY A 145 17.72 0.13 -4.19
CA GLY A 145 17.06 -1.17 -4.17
C GLY A 145 16.09 -1.31 -2.98
N ALA A 146 15.56 -0.19 -2.48
CA ALA A 146 14.69 -0.15 -1.33
C ALA A 146 13.23 -0.18 -1.76
N ARG A 147 12.38 -0.79 -0.94
CA ARG A 147 10.92 -0.72 -1.13
C ARG A 147 10.44 0.71 -0.89
N PHE A 148 9.42 1.14 -1.61
CA PHE A 148 8.91 2.50 -1.52
C PHE A 148 7.45 2.49 -1.09
N ILE A 149 7.17 3.11 0.06
CA ILE A 149 5.80 3.36 0.55
C ILE A 149 5.48 4.81 0.25
N ASN A 150 4.49 5.04 -0.60
CA ASN A 150 3.98 6.39 -0.89
C ASN A 150 2.78 6.66 0.02
N LEU A 151 3.02 7.25 1.18
CA LEU A 151 2.03 7.43 2.22
C LEU A 151 1.25 8.72 2.00
N GLU A 152 -0.02 8.58 1.64
CA GLU A 152 -0.91 9.74 1.51
C GLU A 152 -1.46 10.13 2.89
N VAL A 153 -1.24 11.38 3.32
CA VAL A 153 -1.72 11.89 4.62
C VAL A 153 -3.23 11.69 4.81
N PRO A 154 -4.11 11.95 3.82
CA PRO A 154 -5.55 11.67 3.95
C PRO A 154 -5.87 10.21 4.25
N ALA A 155 -5.03 9.27 3.78
CA ALA A 155 -5.25 7.85 4.04
C ALA A 155 -5.05 7.47 5.52
N LEU A 156 -4.33 8.28 6.30
CA LEU A 156 -4.15 8.11 7.75
C LEU A 156 -5.31 8.70 8.56
N THR A 157 -5.98 9.73 8.04
CA THR A 157 -7.04 10.46 8.76
C THR A 157 -8.45 9.96 8.42
N ASP A 158 -8.70 9.59 7.17
CA ASP A 158 -10.08 9.38 6.68
C ASP A 158 -10.60 7.97 6.91
N LYS A 159 -9.72 6.96 6.94
CA LYS A 159 -10.16 5.56 6.90
C LYS A 159 -10.73 5.05 8.23
N TRP A 160 -10.34 5.61 9.37
CA TRP A 160 -10.73 5.12 10.69
C TRP A 160 -10.69 6.23 11.76
N TYR A 161 -11.84 6.83 12.06
CA TYR A 161 -11.94 7.87 13.10
C TYR A 161 -11.54 7.29 14.47
N GLY A 162 -10.42 7.78 15.02
CA GLY A 162 -9.88 7.32 16.32
C GLY A 162 -8.74 6.28 16.24
N GLU A 163 -8.36 5.79 15.04
CA GLU A 163 -7.30 4.77 14.89
C GLU A 163 -6.05 5.25 14.13
N SER A 164 -5.96 6.54 13.81
CA SER A 164 -4.82 7.11 13.07
C SER A 164 -3.46 6.83 13.72
N GLN A 165 -3.39 6.76 15.06
CA GLN A 165 -2.16 6.39 15.77
C GLN A 165 -1.74 4.93 15.50
N LYS A 166 -2.69 4.01 15.46
CA LYS A 166 -2.42 2.59 15.14
C LYS A 166 -1.95 2.46 13.70
N LEU A 167 -2.56 3.21 12.77
CA LEU A 167 -2.13 3.25 11.38
C LEU A 167 -0.71 3.82 11.23
N ALA A 168 -0.42 4.94 11.90
CA ALA A 168 0.92 5.52 11.89
C ALA A 168 1.96 4.52 12.44
N ALA A 169 1.67 3.85 13.55
CA ALA A 169 2.52 2.79 14.08
C ALA A 169 2.67 1.60 13.11
N ALA A 170 1.59 1.23 12.42
CA ALA A 170 1.58 0.15 11.43
C ALA A 170 2.45 0.47 10.21
N VAL A 171 2.51 1.73 9.76
CA VAL A 171 3.42 2.17 8.68
C VAL A 171 4.87 1.85 9.04
N PHE A 172 5.33 2.25 10.23
CA PHE A 172 6.71 1.99 10.66
C PHE A 172 6.98 0.51 10.90
N THR A 173 6.01 -0.21 11.49
CA THR A 173 6.15 -1.65 11.73
C THR A 173 6.24 -2.44 10.42
N LEU A 174 5.42 -2.08 9.43
CA LEU A 174 5.49 -2.63 8.08
C LEU A 174 6.82 -2.31 7.41
N ALA A 175 7.28 -1.06 7.47
CA ALA A 175 8.55 -0.65 6.88
C ALA A 175 9.74 -1.41 7.48
N LEU A 176 9.71 -1.69 8.79
CA LEU A 176 10.72 -2.49 9.48
C LEU A 176 10.72 -3.95 9.00
N LYS A 177 9.54 -4.54 8.81
CA LYS A 177 9.38 -5.88 8.23
C LYS A 177 9.82 -5.96 6.75
N LEU A 178 9.77 -4.83 6.04
CA LEU A 178 10.08 -4.69 4.62
C LEU A 178 11.48 -4.13 4.34
N GLN A 179 12.38 -4.09 5.31
CA GLN A 179 13.73 -3.54 5.13
C GLN A 179 14.47 -4.18 3.93
N PRO A 180 15.22 -3.38 3.15
CA PRO A 180 15.32 -1.91 3.20
C PRO A 180 14.07 -1.22 2.61
N CYS A 181 13.59 -0.16 3.26
CA CYS A 181 12.36 0.54 2.89
C CYS A 181 12.47 2.06 3.08
N ILE A 182 11.90 2.83 2.15
CA ILE A 182 11.74 4.28 2.19
C ILE A 182 10.25 4.60 2.33
N ILE A 183 9.92 5.45 3.30
CA ILE A 183 8.57 6.00 3.50
C ILE A 183 8.61 7.45 2.98
N PHE A 184 7.71 7.77 2.04
CA PHE A 184 7.55 9.10 1.47
C PHE A 184 6.17 9.64 1.79
#